data_AF-A0A8T3Z559-F1
#
_entry.id   AF-A0A8T3Z559-F1
#
_cell.length_a   1.000
_cell.length_b   1.000
_cell.length_c   1.000
_cell.angle_alpha   90.00
_cell.angle_beta   90.00
_cell.angle_gamma   90.00
#
_symmetry.space_group_name_H-M   'P 1'
#
loop_
_entity.id
_entity.type
_entity.pdbx_description
1 polymer ?
#
loop_
_entity_poly.entity_id
_entity_poly.type
_entity_poly.pdbx_seq_one_letter_code
_entity_poly.pdbx_strand_id
1 'polypeptide(L)' 'MVFKLPRKAPTFGVKVNRMLREIGAEKVSNSVWRSEDLRTLTKIAVLIRNGDGTANVLEEKIVY' A
#
# COMPACT_ATOMS: atom_id res chain seq x y z
N MET A 1 0.20 5.67 1.40
CA MET A 1 -0.01 4.89 0.16
C MET A 1 -1.48 4.87 -0.22
N VAL A 2 -1.77 5.13 -1.49
CA VAL A 2 -3.10 4.99 -2.10
C VAL A 2 -2.99 3.91 -3.18
N PHE A 3 -3.88 2.92 -3.21
CA PHE A 3 -3.82 1.86 -4.20
C PHE A 3 -5.18 1.35 -4.69
N LYS A 4 -5.16 0.73 -5.87
CA LYS A 4 -6.29 0.02 -6.47
C LYS A 4 -5.80 -1.34 -6.96
N LEU A 5 -6.52 -2.39 -6.56
CA LEU A 5 -6.20 -3.76 -6.93
C LEU A 5 -7.06 -4.22 -8.11
N PRO A 6 -6.58 -5.16 -8.95
CA PRO A 6 -7.41 -5.76 -9.98
C PRO A 6 -8.58 -6.54 -9.36
N ARG A 7 -9.78 -6.35 -9.90
CA ARG A 7 -11.01 -7.02 -9.42
C ARG A 7 -10.97 -8.55 -9.55
N LYS A 8 -10.11 -9.08 -10.41
CA LYS A 8 -9.99 -10.52 -10.72
C LYS A 8 -9.18 -11.31 -9.67
N ALA A 9 -8.56 -10.65 -8.70
CA ALA A 9 -7.68 -11.29 -7.72
C ALA A 9 -8.01 -10.90 -6.25
N PRO A 10 -9.14 -11.37 -5.69
CA PRO A 10 -9.54 -11.03 -4.32
C PRO A 10 -8.52 -11.52 -3.26
N THR A 11 -7.87 -12.66 -3.50
CA THR A 11 -6.81 -13.20 -2.66
C THR A 11 -5.59 -12.28 -2.59
N PHE A 12 -5.26 -11.60 -3.68
CA PHE A 12 -4.16 -10.64 -3.71
C PHE A 12 -4.43 -9.44 -2.79
N GLY A 13 -5.68 -8.99 -2.70
CA GLY A 13 -6.05 -7.91 -1.79
C GLY A 13 -5.98 -8.29 -0.31
N VAL A 14 -6.37 -9.52 0.03
CA VAL A 14 -6.18 -10.02 1.40
C VAL A 14 -4.70 -10.08 1.75
N LYS A 15 -3.85 -10.55 0.81
CA LYS A 15 -2.40 -10.60 0.99
C LYS A 15 -1.80 -9.21 1.21
N VAL A 16 -2.12 -8.23 0.35
CA VAL A 16 -1.63 -6.85 0.47
C VAL A 16 -2.04 -6.23 1.81
N ASN A 17 -3.31 -6.37 2.20
CA ASN A 17 -3.80 -5.84 3.48
C ASN A 17 -3.09 -6.47 4.68
N ARG A 18 -2.79 -7.77 4.61
CA ARG A 18 -2.04 -8.46 5.67
C ARG A 18 -0.59 -7.96 5.74
N MET A 19 0.09 -7.83 4.61
CA MET A 19 1.46 -7.28 4.56
C MET A 19 1.52 -5.86 5.13
N LEU A 20 0.53 -5.02 4.83
CA LEU A 20 0.44 -3.67 5.39
C LEU A 20 0.27 -3.69 6.91
N ARG A 21 -0.57 -4.58 7.45
CA ARG A 21 -0.71 -4.74 8.91
C ARG A 21 0.57 -5.25 9.58
N GLU A 22 1.27 -6.19 8.94
CA GLU A 22 2.51 -6.77 9.48
C GLU A 22 3.63 -5.73 9.63
N ILE A 23 3.63 -4.68 8.81
CA ILE A 23 4.60 -3.57 8.90
C ILE A 23 4.10 -2.41 9.79
N GLY A 24 3.02 -2.63 10.56
CA GLY A 24 2.44 -1.59 11.42
C GLY A 24 1.77 -0.44 10.66
N ALA A 25 1.40 -0.64 9.38
CA ALA A 25 0.70 0.40 8.64
C ALA A 25 -0.74 0.56 9.16
N GLU A 26 -1.18 1.80 9.31
CA GLU A 26 -2.52 2.17 9.69
C GLU A 26 -3.42 2.29 8.47
N LYS A 27 -4.63 1.74 8.55
CA LYS A 27 -5.64 1.86 7.49
C LYS A 27 -6.42 3.16 7.67
N VAL A 28 -6.17 4.15 6.82
CA VAL A 28 -6.90 5.42 6.79
C VAL A 28 -8.24 5.28 6.07
N SER A 29 -8.28 4.48 4.99
CA SER A 29 -9.51 4.13 4.27
C SER A 29 -9.35 2.80 3.53
N ASN A 30 -10.37 2.35 2.78
CA ASN A 30 -10.32 1.06 2.08
C ASN A 30 -9.11 0.87 1.15
N SER A 31 -8.62 1.95 0.55
CA SER A 31 -7.49 1.96 -0.39
C SER A 31 -6.34 2.86 0.05
N VAL A 32 -6.42 3.42 1.26
CA VAL A 32 -5.46 4.41 1.77
C VAL A 32 -4.87 3.91 3.08
N TRP A 33 -3.55 3.83 3.12
CA TRP A 33 -2.78 3.33 4.25
C TRP A 33 -1.61 4.25 4.57
N ARG A 34 -1.29 4.40 5.85
CA ARG A 34 -0.18 5.22 6.36
C ARG A 34 0.84 4.33 7.05
N SER A 35 2.13 4.58 6.86
CA SER A 35 3.21 3.90 7.59
C SER A 35 4.41 4.84 7.66
N GLU A 36 5.18 4.74 8.73
CA GLU A 36 6.46 5.43 8.88
C GLU A 36 7.60 4.74 8.11
N ASP A 37 7.45 3.44 7.80
CA ASP A 37 8.42 2.69 7.00
C ASP A 37 8.16 2.89 5.50
N LEU A 38 8.65 4.02 4.97
CA LEU A 38 8.55 4.35 3.56
C LEU A 38 9.17 3.28 2.64
N ARG A 39 10.27 2.67 3.08
CA ARG A 39 11.01 1.70 2.26
C ARG A 39 10.17 0.44 2.03
N THR A 40 9.59 -0.10 3.09
CA THR A 40 8.75 -1.29 2.98
C THR A 40 7.41 -0.98 2.32
N LEU A 41 6.83 0.20 2.58
CA LEU A 41 5.64 0.67 1.89
C LEU A 41 5.86 0.77 0.37
N THR A 42 7.03 1.24 -0.06
CA THR A 42 7.42 1.30 -1.49
C THR A 42 7.55 -0.09 -2.10
N LYS A 43 8.12 -1.07 -1.38
CA LYS A 43 8.19 -2.47 -1.85
C LYS A 43 6.80 -3.06 -2.07
N ILE A 44 5.86 -2.80 -1.16
CA ILE A 44 4.46 -3.24 -1.31
C ILE A 44 3.80 -2.55 -2.51
N ALA A 45 4.06 -1.27 -2.74
CA ALA A 45 3.55 -0.56 -3.91
C ALA A 45 4.06 -1.15 -5.23
N VAL A 46 5.34 -1.53 -5.31
CA VAL A 46 5.91 -2.24 -6.47
C VAL A 46 5.25 -3.60 -6.66
N LEU A 47 5.04 -4.37 -5.58
CA LEU A 47 4.31 -5.64 -5.64
C LEU A 47 2.91 -5.45 -6.24
N ILE A 48 2.18 -4.41 -5.80
CA ILE A 48 0.84 -4.09 -6.32
C ILE A 48 0.90 -3.79 -7.82
N ARG A 49 1.88 -2.99 -8.26
CA ARG A 49 2.06 -2.64 -9.68
C ARG A 49 2.40 -3.84 -10.55
N ASN A 50 3.21 -4.77 -10.03
CA ASN A 50 3.56 -6.01 -10.73
C ASN A 50 2.37 -6.99 -10.85
N GLY A 51 1.35 -6.84 -10.02
CA GLY A 51 0.12 -7.65 -10.04
C GLY A 51 -1.04 -6.96 -10.75
N ASP A 52 -0.79 -6.16 -11.79
CA ASP A 52 -1.80 -5.37 -12.54
C ASP A 52 -2.65 -4.40 -11.69
N GLY A 53 -2.14 -4.00 -10.52
CA GLY A 53 -2.71 -2.97 -9.68
C GLY A 53 -2.08 -1.60 -9.92
N THR A 54 -2.66 -0.56 -9.33
CA THR A 54 -2.06 0.77 -9.26
C THR A 54 -1.75 1.10 -7.82
N ALA A 55 -0.56 1.64 -7.52
CA ALA A 55 -0.21 2.09 -6.18
C ALA A 55 0.64 3.36 -6.25
N ASN A 56 0.31 4.34 -5.42
CA ASN A 56 1.02 5.61 -5.26
C ASN A 56 1.44 5.78 -3.80
N VAL A 57 2.70 6.10 -3.58
CA VAL A 57 3.25 6.39 -2.26
C VAL A 57 3.52 7.89 -2.21
N LEU A 58 2.93 8.57 -1.23
CA LEU A 58 3.21 9.97 -0.92
C LEU A 58 4.03 10.00 0.37
N GLU A 59 5.13 10.73 0.32
CA GLU A 59 5.93 11.09 1.49
C GLU A 59 5.51 12.48 1.94
N GLU A 60 5.13 12.62 3.20
CA GLU A 60 4.80 13.91 3.79
C GLU A 60 6.11 14.60 4.17
N LYS A 61 6.50 15.64 3.43
CA LYS A 61 7.62 16.51 3.78
C LYS A 61 7.08 17.79 4.38
N ILE A 62 7.31 17.99 5.67
CA ILE A 62 7.12 19.28 6.31
C ILE A 62 8.34 20.14 5.97
N VAL A 63 8.14 21.18 5.16
CA VAL A 63 9.16 22.19 4.87
C VAL A 63 8.83 23.42 5.72
N TYR A 64 9.77 23.86 6.54
CA TYR A 64 9.69 25.08 7.35
C TYR A 64 10.42 26.22 6.65
#